data_AF-A0A222P3Q8-F1
#
_entry.id   AF-A0A222P3Q8-F1
#
_cell.length_a   1.000
_cell.length_b   1.000
_cell.length_c   1.000
_cell.angle_alpha   90.00
_cell.angle_beta   90.00
_cell.angle_gamma   90.00
#
_symmetry.space_group_name_H-M   'P 1'
#
loop_
_entity.id
_entity.type
_entity.pdbx_description
1 polymer ?
#
loop_
_entity_poly.entity_id
_entity_poly.type
_entity_poly.pdbx_seq_one_letter_code
_entity_poly.pdbx_strand_id
1 'polypeptide(L)'
;MFNQFHESLNDFLKIQGVNIIVRDKFLGAPDAEKENIIRLMLDQCNFDLIVKFACTTPEFHKVCLSPIFDQDWIKLWSTYGIIISKDPAKAFYDQRCSNKFGLFLGVYFYYRAVRIKEHLAESNSKSEQNYLLKAMHYDSVHACQQFAHYLFEKCQNDTPSKAIEDAFKKQLFPCIKKLIPNYGSYAYLMLAEAYLQYGIILQKQDQKLLANKAFHAAQEAAIQAKNSYVETDTAIFNASFGRGMAASNSLHLDNFENISTYISTMSQTLFYPEKCDFKH
;
A
#
# COMPACT_ATOMS: atom_id res chain seq x y z
N MET A 1 15.83 4.10 28.46
CA MET A 1 15.16 2.92 27.87
C MET A 1 13.67 3.25 27.86
N PHE A 2 13.16 3.87 26.80
CA PHE A 2 11.74 4.24 26.74
C PHE A 2 10.93 2.99 26.41
N ASN A 3 9.96 2.62 27.26
CA ASN A 3 8.97 1.60 26.96
C ASN A 3 8.25 2.01 25.66
N GLN A 4 8.62 1.39 24.53
CA GLN A 4 8.07 1.74 23.22
C GLN A 4 6.68 1.11 23.08
N PHE A 5 5.69 2.00 23.02
CA PHE A 5 4.27 1.71 23.10
C PHE A 5 3.80 0.92 21.87
N HIS A 6 3.25 -0.28 22.09
CA HIS A 6 2.46 -0.98 21.09
C HIS A 6 1.05 -0.39 21.06
N GLU A 7 0.93 0.81 20.50
CA GLU A 7 -0.36 1.49 20.38
C GLU A 7 -1.18 0.84 19.25
N SER A 8 -2.40 0.38 19.56
CA SER A 8 -3.33 -0.04 18.51
C SER A 8 -3.76 1.16 17.67
N LEU A 9 -4.19 0.95 16.42
CA LEU A 9 -4.71 2.05 15.59
C LEU A 9 -5.83 2.84 16.29
N ASN A 10 -6.71 2.13 17.01
CA ASN A 10 -7.81 2.77 17.73
C ASN A 10 -7.31 3.61 18.91
N ASP A 11 -6.28 3.17 19.61
CA ASP A 11 -5.69 3.95 20.71
C ASP A 11 -4.96 5.18 20.16
N PHE A 12 -4.23 5.03 19.06
CA PHE A 12 -3.59 6.13 18.36
C PHE A 12 -4.59 7.21 17.97
N LEU A 13 -5.72 6.83 17.39
CA LEU A 13 -6.73 7.79 16.93
C LEU A 13 -7.53 8.45 18.07
N LYS A 14 -7.37 8.03 19.33
CA LYS A 14 -7.99 8.74 20.46
C LYS A 14 -7.33 10.10 20.67
N ILE A 15 -8.15 11.15 20.67
CA ILE A 15 -7.72 12.49 21.07
C ILE A 15 -7.64 12.54 22.60
N GLN A 16 -6.42 12.71 23.11
CA GLN A 16 -6.18 12.88 24.54
C GLN A 16 -6.67 14.24 25.04
N GLY A 17 -7.00 14.34 26.33
CA GLY A 17 -7.64 15.54 26.93
C GLY A 17 -6.94 16.86 26.63
N VAL A 18 -5.61 16.92 26.69
CA VAL A 18 -4.85 18.15 26.35
C VAL A 18 -5.01 18.57 24.89
N ASN A 19 -5.16 17.60 23.99
CA ASN A 19 -5.32 17.83 22.56
C ASN A 19 -6.77 18.20 22.20
N ILE A 20 -7.75 17.95 23.07
CA ILE A 20 -9.13 18.41 22.88
C ILE A 20 -9.19 19.93 22.82
N ILE A 21 -8.42 20.61 23.68
CA ILE A 21 -8.36 22.08 23.70
C ILE A 21 -7.86 22.63 22.36
N VAL A 22 -6.81 22.01 21.79
CA VAL A 22 -6.27 22.41 20.48
C VAL A 22 -7.28 22.18 19.37
N ARG A 23 -7.98 21.04 19.38
CA ARG A 23 -9.06 20.74 18.44
C ARG A 23 -10.19 21.76 18.53
N ASP A 24 -10.65 22.07 19.73
CA ASP A 24 -11.77 22.97 19.94
C ASP A 24 -11.40 24.41 19.58
N LYS A 25 -10.15 24.83 19.85
CA LYS A 25 -9.60 26.09 19.33
C LYS A 25 -9.61 26.11 17.80
N PHE A 26 -9.17 25.05 17.14
CA PHE A 26 -9.20 24.94 15.68
C PHE A 26 -10.63 25.04 15.13
N LEU A 27 -11.60 24.35 15.75
CA LEU A 27 -13.00 24.36 15.31
C LEU A 27 -13.68 25.72 15.49
N GLY A 28 -13.30 26.46 16.53
CA GLY A 28 -13.82 27.82 16.77
C GLY A 28 -13.09 28.93 16.01
N ALA A 29 -11.97 28.63 15.34
CA ALA A 29 -11.15 29.60 14.65
C ALA A 29 -11.74 30.01 13.28
N PRO A 30 -11.56 31.26 12.83
CA PRO A 30 -11.79 31.65 11.44
C PRO A 30 -10.87 30.89 10.48
N ASP A 31 -11.25 30.78 9.20
CA ASP A 31 -10.51 29.97 8.22
C ASP A 31 -9.03 30.36 8.08
N ALA A 32 -8.71 31.66 8.09
CA ALA A 32 -7.33 32.14 8.04
C ALA A 32 -6.49 31.71 9.27
N GLU A 33 -7.10 31.57 10.44
CA GLU A 33 -6.43 31.10 11.65
C GLU A 33 -6.29 29.58 11.67
N LYS A 34 -7.25 28.83 11.10
CA LYS A 34 -7.14 27.37 10.92
C LYS A 34 -5.89 26.99 10.14
N GLU A 35 -5.58 27.72 9.07
CA GLU A 35 -4.37 27.48 8.28
C GLU A 35 -3.09 27.72 9.10
N ASN A 36 -3.06 28.80 9.89
CA ASN A 36 -1.93 29.13 10.76
C ASN A 36 -1.70 28.07 11.84
N ILE A 37 -2.77 27.48 12.39
CA ILE A 37 -2.66 26.38 13.35
C ILE A 37 -1.97 25.18 12.71
N ILE A 38 -2.34 24.81 11.47
CA ILE A 38 -1.70 23.69 10.76
C ILE A 38 -0.23 23.99 10.47
N ARG A 39 0.10 25.22 10.02
CA ARG A 39 1.51 25.64 9.82
C ARG A 39 2.32 25.51 11.09
N LEU A 40 1.80 26.00 12.23
CA LEU A 40 2.48 25.86 13.52
C LEU A 40 2.70 24.39 13.90
N MET A 41 1.73 23.52 13.64
CA MET A 41 1.88 22.08 13.89
C MET A 41 2.94 21.44 12.99
N LEU A 42 3.03 21.86 11.72
CA LEU A 42 4.07 21.43 10.78
C LEU A 42 5.47 21.88 11.25
N ASP A 43 5.62 23.15 11.61
CA ASP A 43 6.89 23.73 12.09
C ASP A 43 7.39 23.04 13.36
N GLN A 44 6.45 22.66 14.24
CA GLN A 44 6.75 21.91 15.47
C GLN A 44 6.89 20.40 15.26
N CYS A 45 6.80 19.92 14.02
CA CYS A 45 6.87 18.49 13.66
C CYS A 45 5.82 17.63 14.40
N ASN A 46 4.64 18.18 14.70
CA ASN A 46 3.56 17.50 15.42
C ASN A 46 2.73 16.56 14.51
N PHE A 47 3.41 15.73 13.71
CA PHE A 47 2.78 14.91 12.66
C PHE A 47 1.75 13.92 13.20
N ASP A 48 2.01 13.29 14.35
CA ASP A 48 1.06 12.40 15.03
C ASP A 48 -0.27 13.12 15.30
N LEU A 49 -0.22 14.37 15.76
CA LEU A 49 -1.41 15.13 16.08
C LEU A 49 -2.15 15.59 14.81
N ILE A 50 -1.42 16.01 13.76
CA ILE A 50 -1.98 16.31 12.44
C ILE A 50 -2.74 15.10 11.91
N VAL A 51 -2.12 13.92 11.91
CA VAL A 51 -2.72 12.67 11.42
C VAL A 51 -3.96 12.29 12.24
N LYS A 52 -3.88 12.39 13.58
CA LYS A 52 -5.01 12.13 14.48
C LYS A 52 -6.19 13.05 14.13
N PHE A 53 -5.98 14.37 14.11
CA PHE A 53 -7.04 15.33 13.82
C PHE A 53 -7.61 15.16 12.43
N ALA A 54 -6.77 14.94 11.41
CA ALA A 54 -7.26 14.68 10.06
C ALA A 54 -8.13 13.42 9.97
N CYS A 55 -7.86 12.40 10.78
CA CYS A 55 -8.67 11.18 10.80
C CYS A 55 -9.96 11.29 11.61
N THR A 56 -10.03 12.19 12.60
CA THR A 56 -11.16 12.27 13.55
C THR A 56 -11.96 13.56 13.46
N THR A 57 -11.49 14.55 12.70
CA THR A 57 -12.10 15.88 12.62
C THR A 57 -12.21 16.29 11.15
N PRO A 58 -13.40 16.10 10.52
CA PRO A 58 -13.60 16.33 9.08
C PRO A 58 -13.20 17.73 8.60
N GLU A 59 -13.48 18.76 9.40
CA GLU A 59 -13.11 20.14 9.08
C GLU A 59 -11.58 20.32 9.03
N PHE A 60 -10.85 19.67 9.94
CA PHE A 60 -9.38 19.71 9.94
C PHE A 60 -8.81 19.05 8.69
N HIS A 61 -9.36 17.88 8.31
CA HIS A 61 -9.00 17.21 7.07
C HIS A 61 -9.24 18.11 5.85
N LYS A 62 -10.40 18.78 5.78
CA LYS A 62 -10.74 19.69 4.69
C LYS A 62 -9.72 20.82 4.54
N VAL A 63 -9.25 21.42 5.64
CA VAL A 63 -8.23 22.47 5.58
C VAL A 63 -6.86 21.89 5.16
N CYS A 64 -6.51 20.67 5.59
CA CYS A 64 -5.27 20.01 5.14
C CYS A 64 -5.24 19.74 3.62
N LEU A 65 -6.40 19.63 2.97
CA LEU A 65 -6.52 19.49 1.51
C LEU A 65 -6.31 20.82 0.76
N SER A 66 -6.11 21.94 1.46
CA SER A 66 -5.83 23.23 0.83
C SER A 66 -4.50 23.16 0.06
N PRO A 67 -4.46 23.62 -1.22
CA PRO A 67 -3.24 23.59 -2.03
C PRO A 67 -2.04 24.34 -1.44
N ILE A 68 -2.27 25.22 -0.45
CA ILE A 68 -1.21 25.96 0.23
C ILE A 68 -0.24 25.04 1.00
N PHE A 69 -0.67 23.83 1.34
CA PHE A 69 0.12 22.83 2.08
C PHE A 69 0.70 21.74 1.18
N ASP A 70 0.41 21.77 -0.12
CA ASP A 70 0.80 20.71 -1.06
C ASP A 70 2.30 20.40 -1.03
N GLN A 71 3.13 21.44 -0.95
CA GLN A 71 4.59 21.30 -0.91
C GLN A 71 5.05 20.69 0.42
N ASP A 72 4.41 21.06 1.54
CA ASP A 72 4.71 20.48 2.84
C ASP A 72 4.38 18.98 2.86
N TRP A 73 3.23 18.60 2.31
CA TRP A 73 2.84 17.19 2.22
C TRP A 73 3.77 16.36 1.33
N ILE A 74 4.18 16.87 0.17
CA ILE A 74 5.15 16.20 -0.70
C ILE A 74 6.51 16.07 -0.03
N LYS A 75 6.99 17.13 0.64
CA LYS A 75 8.25 17.09 1.38
C LYS A 75 8.22 16.04 2.48
N LEU A 76 7.14 15.98 3.25
CA LEU A 76 6.97 14.96 4.30
C LEU A 76 6.91 13.57 3.68
N TRP A 77 6.09 13.36 2.65
CA TRP A 77 5.99 12.08 1.98
C TRP A 77 7.34 11.58 1.45
N SER A 78 8.12 12.46 0.79
CA SER A 78 9.48 12.16 0.34
C SER A 78 10.43 11.83 1.49
N THR A 79 10.35 12.57 2.60
CA THR A 79 11.14 12.33 3.81
C THR A 79 10.85 10.95 4.42
N TYR A 80 9.60 10.51 4.41
CA TYR A 80 9.25 9.16 4.87
C TYR A 80 9.86 8.05 4.00
N GLY A 81 10.09 8.31 2.70
CA GLY A 81 10.85 7.41 1.83
C GLY A 81 12.25 7.11 2.38
N ILE A 82 12.93 8.16 2.87
CA ILE A 82 14.24 8.04 3.54
C ILE A 82 14.12 7.30 4.87
N ILE A 83 13.14 7.68 5.71
CA ILE A 83 12.97 7.10 7.06
C ILE A 83 12.71 5.59 6.99
N ILE A 84 11.83 5.16 6.07
CA ILE A 84 11.46 3.75 5.93
C ILE A 84 12.60 2.92 5.35
N SER A 85 13.25 3.42 4.31
CA SER A 85 14.36 2.72 3.65
C SER A 85 15.67 2.76 4.44
N LYS A 86 15.80 3.72 5.37
CA LYS A 86 17.03 4.05 6.08
C LYS A 86 18.17 4.45 5.13
N ASP A 87 17.83 5.00 3.96
CA ASP A 87 18.75 5.40 2.91
C ASP A 87 18.35 6.77 2.32
N PRO A 88 19.21 7.82 2.47
CA PRO A 88 18.97 9.14 1.89
C PRO A 88 18.76 9.13 0.38
N ALA A 89 19.34 8.17 -0.35
CA ALA A 89 19.18 8.04 -1.80
C ALA A 89 17.78 7.55 -2.20
N LYS A 90 16.93 7.19 -1.23
CA LYS A 90 15.56 6.68 -1.45
C LYS A 90 14.48 7.69 -1.06
N ALA A 91 14.82 8.97 -1.01
CA ALA A 91 13.82 10.03 -1.00
C ALA A 91 12.87 9.85 -2.19
N PHE A 92 11.56 9.92 -1.96
CA PHE A 92 10.61 9.79 -3.06
C PHE A 92 10.63 11.04 -3.95
N TYR A 93 10.56 10.80 -5.26
CA TYR A 93 10.40 11.85 -6.26
C TYR A 93 8.97 12.34 -6.28
N ASP A 94 8.78 13.60 -6.67
CA ASP A 94 7.43 14.14 -6.89
C ASP A 94 6.61 13.22 -7.81
N GLN A 95 5.37 12.99 -7.43
CA GLN A 95 4.46 12.07 -8.09
C GLN A 95 3.19 12.81 -8.46
N ARG A 96 2.73 12.57 -9.69
CA ARG A 96 1.44 13.07 -10.15
C ARG A 96 0.34 12.42 -9.32
N CYS A 97 -0.19 13.17 -8.35
CA CYS A 97 -1.28 12.74 -7.49
C CYS A 97 -2.22 13.93 -7.25
N SER A 98 -3.53 13.66 -7.30
CA SER A 98 -4.56 14.66 -7.02
C SER A 98 -4.70 14.98 -5.53
N ASN A 99 -4.22 14.09 -4.64
CA ASN A 99 -4.33 14.24 -3.19
C ASN A 99 -2.96 14.02 -2.50
N LYS A 100 -2.16 15.08 -2.45
CA LYS A 100 -0.82 15.06 -1.82
C LYS A 100 -0.88 14.83 -0.32
N PHE A 101 -1.91 15.33 0.36
CA PHE A 101 -2.14 15.01 1.76
C PHE A 101 -2.40 13.51 1.97
N GLY A 102 -3.17 12.90 1.05
CA GLY A 102 -3.38 11.45 0.99
C GLY A 102 -2.08 10.67 0.87
N LEU A 103 -1.13 11.10 0.02
CA LEU A 103 0.20 10.49 -0.07
C LEU A 103 0.91 10.48 1.29
N PHE A 104 0.92 11.63 1.99
CA PHE A 104 1.50 11.74 3.32
C PHE A 104 0.82 10.79 4.33
N LEU A 105 -0.52 10.78 4.38
CA LEU A 105 -1.24 9.87 5.29
C LEU A 105 -0.95 8.40 4.97
N GLY A 106 -0.95 8.02 3.70
CA GLY A 106 -0.66 6.67 3.24
C GLY A 106 0.73 6.19 3.67
N VAL A 107 1.77 7.00 3.44
CA VAL A 107 3.13 6.62 3.84
C VAL A 107 3.32 6.68 5.36
N TYR A 108 2.67 7.61 6.05
CA TYR A 108 2.74 7.72 7.51
C TYR A 108 2.18 6.45 8.18
N PHE A 109 0.98 6.00 7.77
CA PHE A 109 0.40 4.78 8.33
C PHE A 109 1.19 3.53 7.94
N TYR A 110 1.77 3.49 6.73
CA TYR A 110 2.66 2.41 6.33
C TYR A 110 3.94 2.37 7.19
N TYR A 111 4.55 3.52 7.46
CA TYR A 111 5.70 3.62 8.38
C TYR A 111 5.34 3.08 9.77
N ARG A 112 4.16 3.42 10.31
CA ARG A 112 3.70 2.88 11.60
C ARG A 112 3.55 1.36 11.55
N ALA A 113 3.05 0.79 10.45
CA ALA A 113 2.98 -0.66 10.26
C ALA A 113 4.39 -1.31 10.26
N VAL A 114 5.34 -0.73 9.51
CA VAL A 114 6.74 -1.19 9.46
C VAL A 114 7.36 -1.19 10.86
N ARG A 115 7.17 -0.10 11.63
CA ARG A 115 7.67 -0.01 13.01
C ARG A 115 7.10 -1.08 13.93
N ILE A 116 5.80 -1.39 13.80
CA ILE A 116 5.17 -2.47 14.58
C ILE A 116 5.81 -3.82 14.24
N LYS A 117 6.00 -4.10 12.95
CA LYS A 117 6.65 -5.34 12.48
C LYS A 117 8.08 -5.49 12.99
N GLU A 118 8.88 -4.43 12.92
CA GLU A 118 10.27 -4.42 13.43
C GLU A 118 10.36 -4.76 14.92
N HIS A 119 9.36 -4.35 15.71
CA HIS A 119 9.38 -4.51 17.17
C HIS A 119 8.80 -5.82 17.67
N LEU A 120 7.69 -6.28 17.09
CA LEU A 120 7.03 -7.48 17.58
C LEU A 120 7.77 -8.77 17.20
N ALA A 121 8.70 -8.72 16.23
CA ALA A 121 9.37 -9.87 15.61
C ALA A 121 8.42 -10.95 15.02
N GLU A 122 7.12 -10.83 15.28
CA GLU A 122 6.03 -11.55 14.65
C GLU A 122 5.56 -10.73 13.43
N SER A 123 5.87 -11.25 12.24
CA SER A 123 5.23 -10.77 11.02
C SER A 123 3.72 -10.94 11.12
N ASN A 124 2.96 -9.93 10.70
CA ASN A 124 1.51 -9.99 10.50
C ASN A 124 0.67 -9.93 11.77
N SER A 125 1.12 -9.21 12.81
CA SER A 125 0.27 -8.92 13.96
C SER A 125 -1.03 -8.21 13.54
N LYS A 126 -2.11 -8.39 14.30
CA LYS A 126 -3.40 -7.71 14.05
C LYS A 126 -3.23 -6.18 14.02
N SER A 127 -2.33 -5.65 14.85
CA SER A 127 -2.01 -4.22 14.88
C SER A 127 -1.34 -3.77 13.59
N GLU A 128 -0.32 -4.48 13.10
CA GLU A 128 0.31 -4.21 11.81
C GLU A 128 -0.74 -4.20 10.68
N GLN A 129 -1.59 -5.21 10.62
CA GLN A 129 -2.64 -5.31 9.60
C GLN A 129 -3.61 -4.13 9.63
N ASN A 130 -4.04 -3.68 10.82
CA ASN A 130 -4.92 -2.52 10.93
C ASN A 130 -4.26 -1.25 10.38
N TYR A 131 -2.96 -1.05 10.64
CA TYR A 131 -2.21 0.07 10.09
C TYR A 131 -2.00 -0.06 8.57
N LEU A 132 -1.73 -1.26 8.05
CA LEU A 132 -1.64 -1.51 6.60
C LEU A 132 -2.96 -1.20 5.90
N LEU A 133 -4.09 -1.68 6.43
CA LEU A 133 -5.41 -1.40 5.85
C LEU A 133 -5.74 0.10 5.89
N LYS A 134 -5.34 0.81 6.95
CA LYS A 134 -5.49 2.26 7.03
C LYS A 134 -4.59 2.99 6.02
N ALA A 135 -3.37 2.50 5.78
CA ALA A 135 -2.47 3.04 4.75
C ALA A 135 -3.01 2.78 3.33
N MET A 136 -3.55 1.58 3.06
CA MET A 136 -4.20 1.22 1.79
C MET A 136 -5.45 2.08 1.51
N HIS A 137 -6.18 2.49 2.55
CA HIS A 137 -7.30 3.43 2.41
C HIS A 137 -6.86 4.80 1.88
N TYR A 138 -5.62 5.21 2.15
CA TYR A 138 -4.99 6.41 1.60
C TYR A 138 -4.07 6.07 0.42
N ASP A 139 -4.38 5.00 -0.32
CA ASP A 139 -3.72 4.65 -1.59
C ASP A 139 -2.19 4.47 -1.47
N SER A 140 -1.71 3.93 -0.34
CA SER A 140 -0.30 3.53 -0.19
C SER A 140 0.01 2.27 -1.00
N VAL A 141 0.86 2.42 -2.03
CA VAL A 141 1.36 1.29 -2.83
C VAL A 141 2.18 0.30 -2.00
N HIS A 142 3.00 0.80 -1.08
CA HIS A 142 3.84 -0.03 -0.22
C HIS A 142 3.00 -0.86 0.75
N ALA A 143 1.91 -0.28 1.29
CA ALA A 143 0.97 -1.02 2.13
C ALA A 143 0.21 -2.08 1.33
N CYS A 144 -0.21 -1.78 0.10
CA CYS A 144 -0.85 -2.76 -0.78
C CYS A 144 0.10 -3.92 -1.08
N GLN A 145 1.38 -3.64 -1.36
CA GLN A 145 2.38 -4.67 -1.62
C GLN A 145 2.62 -5.56 -0.39
N GLN A 146 2.82 -4.95 0.79
CA GLN A 146 3.04 -5.71 2.03
C GLN A 146 1.81 -6.56 2.39
N PHE A 147 0.60 -6.02 2.19
CA PHE A 147 -0.64 -6.76 2.41
C PHE A 147 -0.83 -7.91 1.40
N ALA A 148 -0.43 -7.71 0.14
CA ALA A 148 -0.43 -8.77 -0.88
C ALA A 148 0.48 -9.93 -0.45
N HIS A 149 1.73 -9.64 -0.06
CA HIS A 149 2.67 -10.65 0.43
C HIS A 149 2.10 -11.44 1.62
N TYR A 150 1.48 -10.77 2.58
CA TYR A 150 0.79 -11.42 3.70
C TYR A 150 -0.28 -12.41 3.24
N LEU A 151 -1.12 -12.02 2.28
CA LEU A 151 -2.13 -12.91 1.74
C LEU A 151 -1.48 -14.11 1.03
N PHE A 152 -0.41 -13.89 0.26
CA PHE A 152 0.28 -14.96 -0.48
C PHE A 152 0.89 -15.99 0.47
N GLU A 153 1.61 -15.54 1.51
CA GLU A 153 2.18 -16.41 2.55
C GLU A 153 1.09 -17.26 3.22
N LYS A 154 -0.06 -16.66 3.56
CA LYS A 154 -1.18 -17.40 4.13
C LYS A 154 -1.76 -18.45 3.18
N CYS A 155 -1.78 -18.19 1.88
CA CYS A 155 -2.29 -19.14 0.88
C CYS A 155 -1.35 -20.32 0.62
N GLN A 156 -0.07 -20.16 0.92
CA GLN A 156 0.92 -21.22 0.84
C GLN A 156 0.85 -22.14 2.06
N ASN A 157 0.65 -21.57 3.26
CA ASN A 157 0.73 -22.29 4.52
C ASN A 157 -0.60 -22.88 5.00
N ASP A 158 -1.74 -22.25 4.67
CA ASP A 158 -3.06 -22.65 5.17
C ASP A 158 -3.98 -23.14 4.04
N THR A 159 -4.97 -23.96 4.40
CA THR A 159 -6.11 -24.25 3.52
C THR A 159 -6.84 -22.94 3.21
N PRO A 160 -7.03 -22.58 1.93
CA PRO A 160 -7.61 -21.28 1.58
C PRO A 160 -9.01 -21.11 2.19
N SER A 161 -9.16 -20.10 3.04
CA SER A 161 -10.42 -19.78 3.70
C SER A 161 -11.21 -18.71 2.95
N LYS A 162 -12.53 -18.65 3.20
CA LYS A 162 -13.39 -17.59 2.66
C LYS A 162 -12.94 -16.19 3.07
N ALA A 163 -12.30 -16.05 4.24
CA ALA A 163 -11.76 -14.78 4.71
C ALA A 163 -10.58 -14.29 3.84
N ILE A 164 -9.72 -15.21 3.38
CA ILE A 164 -8.61 -14.89 2.46
C ILE A 164 -9.18 -14.45 1.11
N GLU A 165 -10.13 -15.21 0.56
CA GLU A 165 -10.79 -14.86 -0.70
C GLU A 165 -11.49 -13.48 -0.62
N ASP A 166 -12.18 -13.20 0.49
CA ASP A 166 -12.79 -11.90 0.73
C ASP A 166 -11.74 -10.78 0.83
N ALA A 167 -10.57 -11.04 1.42
CA ALA A 167 -9.47 -10.07 1.48
C ALA A 167 -8.96 -9.71 0.08
N PHE A 168 -8.81 -10.69 -0.82
CA PHE A 168 -8.49 -10.43 -2.23
C PHE A 168 -9.55 -9.56 -2.91
N LYS A 169 -10.81 -10.01 -2.86
CA LYS A 169 -11.92 -9.41 -3.61
C LYS A 169 -12.33 -8.03 -3.09
N LYS A 170 -12.40 -7.86 -1.78
CA LYS A 170 -12.97 -6.67 -1.12
C LYS A 170 -11.92 -5.65 -0.71
N GLN A 171 -10.64 -6.05 -0.59
CA GLN A 171 -9.59 -5.17 -0.10
C GLN A 171 -8.47 -5.02 -1.14
N LEU A 172 -7.79 -6.12 -1.52
CA LEU A 172 -6.59 -6.02 -2.33
C LEU A 172 -6.86 -5.54 -3.78
N PHE A 173 -7.74 -6.21 -4.52
CA PHE A 173 -8.00 -5.83 -5.93
C PHE A 173 -8.54 -4.40 -6.07
N PRO A 174 -9.53 -3.95 -5.27
CA PRO A 174 -10.00 -2.58 -5.37
C PRO A 174 -8.90 -1.56 -5.06
N CYS A 175 -8.05 -1.82 -4.06
CA CYS A 175 -6.93 -0.93 -3.72
C CYS A 175 -5.91 -0.86 -4.87
N ILE A 176 -5.41 -1.99 -5.38
CA ILE A 176 -4.44 -1.97 -6.48
C ILE A 176 -5.01 -1.27 -7.72
N LYS A 177 -6.29 -1.50 -8.05
CA LYS A 177 -6.94 -0.83 -9.20
C LYS A 177 -6.99 0.69 -9.06
N LYS A 178 -7.18 1.22 -7.83
CA LYS A 178 -7.13 2.66 -7.57
C LYS A 178 -5.73 3.25 -7.73
N LEU A 179 -4.67 2.44 -7.61
CA LEU A 179 -3.29 2.87 -7.77
C LEU A 179 -2.87 3.00 -9.24
N ILE A 180 -3.54 2.32 -10.16
CA ILE A 180 -3.19 2.27 -11.58
C ILE A 180 -2.97 3.68 -12.19
N PRO A 181 -3.85 4.68 -11.99
CA PRO A 181 -3.62 6.02 -12.57
C PRO A 181 -2.33 6.71 -12.11
N ASN A 182 -1.84 6.38 -10.91
CA ASN A 182 -0.69 7.04 -10.30
C ASN A 182 0.61 6.22 -10.40
N TYR A 183 0.51 4.91 -10.60
CA TYR A 183 1.65 3.98 -10.57
C TYR A 183 1.76 3.09 -11.82
N GLY A 184 0.83 3.20 -12.76
CA GLY A 184 0.89 2.60 -14.10
C GLY A 184 1.31 1.14 -14.09
N SER A 185 2.38 0.85 -14.84
CA SER A 185 2.92 -0.50 -15.03
C SER A 185 3.24 -1.24 -13.72
N TYR A 186 3.71 -0.53 -12.69
CA TYR A 186 4.02 -1.14 -11.40
C TYR A 186 2.76 -1.69 -10.71
N ALA A 187 1.69 -0.90 -10.67
CA ALA A 187 0.40 -1.34 -10.11
C ALA A 187 -0.24 -2.44 -10.95
N TYR A 188 -0.11 -2.40 -12.27
CA TYR A 188 -0.59 -3.49 -13.13
C TYR A 188 0.13 -4.81 -12.87
N LEU A 189 1.45 -4.81 -12.63
CA LEU A 189 2.16 -6.04 -12.25
C LEU A 189 1.74 -6.56 -10.88
N MET A 190 1.55 -5.68 -9.89
CA MET A 190 1.00 -6.08 -8.59
C MET A 190 -0.38 -6.73 -8.77
N LEU A 191 -1.22 -6.19 -9.67
CA LEU A 191 -2.54 -6.74 -9.96
C LEU A 191 -2.45 -8.10 -10.66
N ALA A 192 -1.52 -8.25 -11.60
CA ALA A 192 -1.28 -9.50 -12.30
C ALA A 192 -0.90 -10.62 -11.33
N GLU A 193 0.03 -10.36 -10.41
CA GLU A 193 0.42 -11.32 -9.40
C GLU A 193 -0.74 -11.63 -8.43
N ALA A 194 -1.48 -10.61 -7.98
CA ALA A 194 -2.62 -10.83 -7.10
C ALA A 194 -3.69 -11.73 -7.76
N TYR A 195 -3.95 -11.56 -9.06
CA TYR A 195 -4.87 -12.43 -9.81
C TYR A 195 -4.33 -13.85 -9.98
N LEU A 196 -3.03 -14.00 -10.26
CA LEU A 196 -2.36 -15.28 -10.35
C LEU A 196 -2.49 -16.08 -9.05
N GLN A 197 -2.15 -15.45 -7.92
CA GLN A 197 -2.24 -16.07 -6.59
C GLN A 197 -3.70 -16.43 -6.25
N TYR A 198 -4.64 -15.56 -6.62
CA TYR A 198 -6.06 -15.85 -6.44
C TYR A 198 -6.56 -17.02 -7.32
N GLY A 199 -6.05 -17.15 -8.55
CA GLY A 199 -6.32 -18.30 -9.41
C GLY A 199 -5.83 -19.61 -8.80
N ILE A 200 -4.61 -19.62 -8.24
CA ILE A 200 -4.05 -20.77 -7.53
C ILE A 200 -4.94 -21.19 -6.35
N ILE A 201 -5.43 -20.22 -5.56
CA ILE A 201 -6.36 -20.48 -4.45
C ILE A 201 -7.64 -21.15 -4.93
N LEU A 202 -8.29 -20.55 -5.93
CA LEU A 202 -9.55 -21.06 -6.47
C LEU A 202 -9.40 -22.48 -7.01
N GLN A 203 -8.25 -22.77 -7.59
CA GLN A 203 -7.93 -24.10 -8.10
C GLN A 203 -7.74 -25.14 -7.00
N LYS A 204 -7.06 -24.79 -5.89
CA LYS A 204 -6.97 -25.64 -4.69
C LYS A 204 -8.36 -25.94 -4.10
N GLN A 205 -9.35 -25.08 -4.36
CA GLN A 205 -10.74 -25.26 -3.95
C GLN A 205 -11.62 -25.92 -5.04
N ASP A 206 -11.02 -26.46 -6.11
CA ASP A 206 -11.69 -27.06 -7.27
C ASP A 206 -12.65 -26.12 -8.03
N GLN A 207 -12.49 -24.81 -7.89
CA GLN A 207 -13.28 -23.79 -8.60
C GLN A 207 -12.69 -23.47 -9.98
N LYS A 208 -12.54 -24.49 -10.82
CA LYS A 208 -11.78 -24.43 -12.10
C LYS A 208 -12.17 -23.28 -13.03
N LEU A 209 -13.47 -23.02 -13.20
CA LEU A 209 -13.94 -21.94 -14.08
C LEU A 209 -13.52 -20.55 -13.56
N LEU A 210 -13.57 -20.34 -12.25
CA LEU A 210 -13.18 -19.07 -11.63
C LEU A 210 -11.66 -18.92 -11.64
N ALA A 211 -10.91 -20.00 -11.41
CA ALA A 211 -9.45 -20.00 -11.52
C ALA A 211 -9.00 -19.60 -12.93
N ASN A 212 -9.63 -20.14 -13.98
CA ASN A 212 -9.36 -19.75 -15.37
C ASN A 212 -9.59 -18.26 -15.62
N LYS A 213 -10.70 -17.70 -15.10
CA LYS A 213 -10.97 -16.27 -15.21
C LYS A 213 -9.91 -15.42 -14.49
N ALA A 214 -9.44 -15.87 -13.32
CA ALA A 214 -8.39 -15.19 -12.58
C ALA A 214 -7.06 -15.21 -13.33
N PHE A 215 -6.63 -16.35 -13.90
CA PHE A 215 -5.42 -16.41 -14.71
C PHE A 215 -5.50 -15.57 -15.98
N HIS A 216 -6.65 -15.53 -16.64
CA HIS A 216 -6.85 -14.65 -17.78
C HIS A 216 -6.71 -13.17 -17.38
N ALA A 217 -7.34 -12.77 -16.27
CA ALA A 217 -7.18 -11.41 -15.73
C ALA A 217 -5.73 -11.10 -15.34
N ALA A 218 -4.97 -12.09 -14.86
CA ALA A 218 -3.53 -11.94 -14.59
C ALA A 218 -2.74 -11.65 -15.87
N GLN A 219 -3.01 -12.38 -16.97
CA GLN A 219 -2.39 -12.15 -18.27
C GLN A 219 -2.75 -10.77 -18.83
N GLU A 220 -4.03 -10.38 -18.78
CA GLU A 220 -4.47 -9.06 -19.23
C GLU A 220 -3.75 -7.94 -18.46
N ALA A 221 -3.65 -8.06 -17.13
CA ALA A 221 -2.94 -7.10 -16.30
C ALA A 221 -1.44 -7.04 -16.65
N ALA A 222 -0.78 -8.17 -16.91
CA ALA A 222 0.61 -8.20 -17.35
C ALA A 222 0.82 -7.52 -18.73
N ILE A 223 -0.11 -7.72 -19.66
CA ILE A 223 -0.11 -7.04 -20.97
C ILE A 223 -0.25 -5.52 -20.78
N GLN A 224 -1.18 -5.08 -19.92
CA GLN A 224 -1.34 -3.65 -19.61
C GLN A 224 -0.10 -3.06 -18.93
N ALA A 225 0.57 -3.84 -18.07
CA ALA A 225 1.83 -3.42 -17.47
C ALA A 225 2.91 -3.16 -18.53
N LYS A 226 3.07 -4.09 -19.48
CA LYS A 226 4.00 -3.94 -20.60
C LYS A 226 3.67 -2.71 -21.46
N ASN A 227 2.40 -2.52 -21.81
CA ASN A 227 1.95 -1.43 -22.67
C ASN A 227 2.09 -0.04 -22.02
N SER A 228 2.06 0.02 -20.69
CA SER A 228 2.17 1.28 -19.92
C SER A 228 3.56 1.50 -19.32
N TYR A 229 4.53 0.64 -19.61
CA TYR A 229 5.87 0.73 -19.05
C TYR A 229 6.64 1.90 -19.66
N VAL A 230 7.19 2.74 -18.79
CA VAL A 230 8.11 3.82 -19.13
C VAL A 230 9.29 3.72 -18.18
N GLU A 231 10.48 3.44 -18.71
CA GLU A 231 11.69 3.19 -17.91
C GLU A 231 12.03 4.36 -16.96
N THR A 232 11.77 5.60 -17.40
CA THR A 232 12.04 6.81 -16.64
C THR A 232 10.89 7.22 -15.70
N ASP A 233 9.88 6.37 -15.50
CA ASP A 233 8.75 6.69 -14.62
C ASP A 233 9.18 6.69 -13.15
N THR A 234 9.15 7.88 -12.54
CA THR A 234 9.50 8.05 -11.14
C THR A 234 8.55 7.33 -10.19
N ALA A 235 7.32 7.01 -10.62
CA ALA A 235 6.39 6.22 -9.82
C ALA A 235 6.91 4.79 -9.57
N ILE A 236 7.66 4.21 -10.52
CA ILE A 236 8.34 2.91 -10.34
C ILE A 236 9.41 3.04 -9.27
N PHE A 237 10.21 4.10 -9.30
CA PHE A 237 11.20 4.36 -8.26
C PHE A 237 10.52 4.47 -6.89
N ASN A 238 9.49 5.30 -6.78
CA ASN A 238 8.78 5.53 -5.52
C ASN A 238 8.18 4.25 -4.96
N ALA A 239 7.48 3.47 -5.79
CA ALA A 239 6.84 2.23 -5.36
C ALA A 239 7.84 1.14 -4.97
N SER A 240 9.00 1.07 -5.64
CA SER A 240 10.02 0.05 -5.41
C SER A 240 11.08 0.41 -4.37
N PHE A 241 11.09 1.66 -3.89
CA PHE A 241 12.27 2.28 -3.24
C PHE A 241 13.51 2.17 -4.13
N GLY A 242 13.37 2.49 -5.41
CA GLY A 242 14.44 2.47 -6.41
C GLY A 242 15.02 1.08 -6.69
N ARG A 243 14.24 0.01 -6.47
CA ARG A 243 14.62 -1.37 -6.82
C ARG A 243 14.07 -1.82 -8.18
N GLY A 244 13.28 -0.98 -8.84
CA GLY A 244 12.73 -1.24 -10.16
C GLY A 244 11.57 -2.24 -10.15
N MET A 245 11.22 -2.73 -11.34
CA MET A 245 10.04 -3.57 -11.57
C MET A 245 10.09 -4.93 -10.88
N ALA A 246 11.29 -5.51 -10.69
CA ALA A 246 11.44 -6.76 -9.94
C ALA A 246 10.88 -6.66 -8.50
N ALA A 247 10.81 -5.46 -7.92
CA ALA A 247 10.22 -5.28 -6.60
C ALA A 247 8.69 -5.35 -6.61
N SER A 248 8.02 -5.31 -7.76
CA SER A 248 6.55 -5.30 -7.83
C SER A 248 5.92 -6.67 -7.60
N ASN A 249 6.72 -7.74 -7.58
CA ASN A 249 6.24 -9.10 -7.49
C ASN A 249 7.16 -10.01 -6.65
N SER A 250 6.59 -11.07 -6.08
CA SER A 250 7.32 -12.02 -5.22
C SER A 250 8.31 -12.91 -5.96
N LEU A 251 8.23 -12.96 -7.30
CA LEU A 251 9.14 -13.74 -8.14
C LEU A 251 10.40 -12.97 -8.54
N HIS A 252 10.47 -11.67 -8.22
CA HIS A 252 11.56 -10.77 -8.60
C HIS A 252 11.81 -10.70 -10.12
N LEU A 253 10.75 -10.86 -10.90
CA LEU A 253 10.82 -10.75 -12.36
C LEU A 253 10.63 -9.29 -12.78
N ASP A 254 11.55 -8.78 -13.59
CA ASP A 254 11.48 -7.45 -14.23
C ASP A 254 11.17 -7.51 -15.74
N ASN A 255 11.27 -8.70 -16.33
CA ASN A 255 10.95 -8.95 -17.73
C ASN A 255 9.49 -9.39 -17.90
N PHE A 256 8.71 -8.59 -18.65
CA PHE A 256 7.30 -8.87 -18.94
C PHE A 256 7.05 -10.21 -19.67
N GLU A 257 7.98 -10.68 -20.50
CA GLU A 257 7.88 -11.96 -21.19
C GLU A 257 8.03 -13.12 -20.22
N ASN A 258 8.97 -13.03 -19.27
CA ASN A 258 9.12 -14.04 -18.21
C ASN A 258 7.89 -14.09 -17.32
N ILE A 259 7.33 -12.93 -16.95
CA ILE A 259 6.08 -12.85 -16.17
C ILE A 259 4.92 -13.51 -16.93
N SER A 260 4.74 -13.16 -18.20
CA SER A 260 3.66 -13.72 -19.04
C SER A 260 3.80 -15.23 -19.22
N THR A 261 5.03 -15.70 -19.42
CA THR A 261 5.35 -17.12 -19.53
C THR A 261 5.01 -17.84 -18.23
N TYR A 262 5.45 -17.30 -17.08
CA TYR A 262 5.16 -17.88 -15.77
C TYR A 262 3.65 -18.01 -15.51
N ILE A 263 2.87 -16.96 -15.76
CA ILE A 263 1.40 -16.99 -15.59
C ILE A 263 0.78 -18.08 -16.47
N SER A 264 1.23 -18.20 -17.72
CA SER A 264 0.73 -19.20 -18.67
C SER A 264 1.08 -20.62 -18.22
N THR A 265 2.32 -20.87 -17.78
CA THR A 265 2.76 -22.15 -17.23
C THR A 265 1.94 -22.53 -16.00
N MET A 266 1.69 -21.60 -15.08
CA MET A 266 0.87 -21.85 -13.89
C MET A 266 -0.57 -22.21 -14.25
N SER A 267 -1.18 -21.52 -15.23
CA SER A 267 -2.50 -21.91 -15.70
C SER A 267 -2.51 -23.34 -16.27
N GLN A 268 -1.51 -23.71 -17.09
CA GLN A 268 -1.51 -25.01 -17.77
C GLN A 268 -1.20 -26.18 -16.82
N THR A 269 -0.17 -26.03 -15.99
CA THR A 269 0.33 -27.07 -15.08
C THR A 269 -0.75 -27.51 -14.10
N LEU A 270 -1.56 -26.57 -13.63
CA LEU A 270 -2.55 -26.86 -12.62
C LEU A 270 -3.88 -27.41 -13.21
N PHE A 271 -4.21 -27.12 -14.48
CA PHE A 271 -5.38 -27.71 -15.16
C PHE A 271 -5.09 -29.06 -15.81
N TYR A 272 -3.84 -29.34 -16.16
CA TYR A 272 -3.40 -30.57 -16.81
C TYR A 272 -2.11 -31.11 -16.17
N PRO A 273 -2.17 -31.60 -14.92
CA PRO A 273 -0.98 -32.06 -14.18
C PRO A 273 -0.23 -33.21 -14.87
N GLU A 274 -0.89 -33.95 -15.77
CA GLU A 274 -0.31 -35.09 -16.50
C GLU A 274 0.58 -34.70 -17.70
N LYS A 275 0.77 -33.40 -18.00
CA LYS A 275 1.52 -32.96 -19.19
C LYS A 275 2.84 -32.23 -18.93
N CYS A 276 3.26 -32.07 -17.68
CA CYS A 276 4.50 -31.38 -17.33
C CYS A 276 5.62 -32.34 -16.87
N ASP A 277 6.03 -33.27 -17.74
CA ASP A 277 7.35 -33.91 -17.63
C ASP A 277 8.35 -33.09 -18.45
N PHE A 278 8.98 -32.09 -17.82
CA PHE A 278 10.19 -31.49 -18.38
C PHE A 278 11.38 -32.36 -17.98
N LYS A 279 11.94 -33.08 -18.95
CA LYS A 279 13.29 -33.65 -18.84
C LYS A 279 14.31 -32.50 -18.86
N HIS A 280 15.21 -32.51 -17.88
CA HIS A 280 16.38 -31.62 -17.77
C HIS A 280 17.23 -31.59 -19.04
#